data_AF-X1TIP2-F1
#
_entry.id   AF-X1TIP2-F1
#
_cell.length_a   1.000
_cell.length_b   1.000
_cell.length_c   1.000
_cell.angle_alpha   90.00
_cell.angle_beta   90.00
_cell.angle_gamma   90.00
#
_symmetry.space_group_name_H-M   'P 1'
#
loop_
_entity.id
_entity.type
_entity.pdbx_description
1 polymer ?
#
loop_
_entity_poly.entity_id
_entity_poly.type
_entity_poly.pdbx_seq_one_letter_code
_entity_poly.pdbx_strand_id
1 'polypeptide(L)' 'GYGHAWCQLDGQILETTYRVARPVTDPQDYCPYCIFNESEVIEFWLGALGEVFELARDEATKLNLIAEAVVC' A
#
# COMPACT_ATOMS: atom_id res chain seq x y z
N GLY A 1 4.52 -13.10 -1.50
CA GLY A 1 3.47 -12.81 -0.50
C GLY A 1 2.95 -11.41 -0.75
N TYR A 2 1.70 -11.10 -0.35
CA TYR A 2 1.00 -9.82 -0.55
C TYR A 2 1.66 -8.60 0.15
N GLY A 3 2.98 -8.63 0.35
CA GLY A 3 3.76 -7.93 1.37
C GLY A 3 3.95 -6.44 1.18
N HIS A 4 3.37 -5.83 0.16
CA HIS A 4 3.61 -4.42 -0.15
C HIS A 4 2.26 -3.73 -0.29
N ALA A 5 1.76 -3.20 0.82
CA ALA A 5 0.59 -2.34 0.78
C ALA A 5 1.06 -0.94 0.37
N TRP A 6 0.51 -0.41 -0.71
CA TRP A 6 0.94 0.87 -1.27
C TRP A 6 0.12 2.03 -0.74
N CYS A 7 0.76 3.19 -0.70
CA CYS A 7 0.08 4.48 -0.64
C CYS A 7 0.63 5.32 -1.78
N GLN A 8 -0.25 6.04 -2.48
CA GLN A 8 0.16 7.08 -3.41
C GLN A 8 0.09 8.42 -2.69
N LEU A 9 1.22 9.12 -2.62
CA LEU A 9 1.29 10.48 -2.11
C LEU A 9 1.96 11.37 -3.14
N ASP A 10 1.31 12.45 -3.56
CA ASP A 10 1.80 13.38 -4.58
C ASP A 10 2.28 12.70 -5.88
N GLY A 11 1.62 11.60 -6.26
CA GLY A 11 1.97 10.81 -7.45
C GLY A 11 3.10 9.80 -7.25
N GLN A 12 3.70 9.75 -6.06
CA GLN A 12 4.73 8.77 -5.70
C GLN A 12 4.12 7.56 -5.01
N ILE A 13 4.48 6.36 -5.48
CA ILE A 13 4.10 5.10 -4.84
C ILE A 13 5.11 4.78 -3.74
N LEU A 14 4.60 4.52 -2.55
CA LEU A 14 5.37 4.11 -1.38
C LEU A 14 5.06 2.65 -1.08
N GLU A 15 6.09 1.86 -0.77
CA GLU A 15 5.92 0.50 -0.24
C GLU A 15 6.35 0.42 1.21
N THR A 16 5.78 -0.52 1.95
CA THR A 16 6.16 -0.84 3.32
C THR A 16 6.34 -2.34 3.51
N THR A 17 7.23 -2.71 4.41
CA THR A 17 7.40 -4.08 4.91
C THR A 17 6.94 -4.21 6.37
N TYR A 18 6.20 -3.22 6.89
CA TYR A 18 5.86 -3.05 8.33
C TYR A 18 7.06 -2.86 9.26
N ARG A 19 8.28 -2.77 8.71
CA ARG A 19 9.51 -2.41 9.43
C ARG A 19 10.18 -1.17 8.86
N VAL A 20 9.95 -0.91 7.59
CA VAL A 20 10.44 0.25 6.85
C VAL A 20 9.43 0.56 5.75
N ALA A 21 9.28 1.84 5.43
CA ALA A 21 8.66 2.28 4.20
C ALA A 21 9.66 3.03 3.32
N ARG A 22 9.45 3.01 2.00
CA ARG A 22 10.31 3.69 1.03
C ARG A 22 9.55 3.98 -0.28
N PRO A 23 10.03 4.93 -1.09
CA PRO A 23 9.64 5.04 -2.48
C PRO A 23 9.84 3.75 -3.25
N VAL A 24 8.85 3.38 -4.05
CA VAL A 24 8.99 2.33 -5.06
C VAL A 24 9.89 2.86 -6.17
N THR A 25 11.02 2.19 -6.37
CA THR A 25 12.04 2.60 -7.37
C THR A 25 11.70 2.16 -8.78
N ASP A 26 10.98 1.04 -8.93
CA ASP A 26 10.43 0.57 -10.20
C ASP A 26 8.96 0.17 -10.02
N PRO A 27 8.01 1.08 -10.30
CA PRO A 27 6.59 0.79 -10.21
C PRO A 27 6.10 -0.34 -11.12
N GLN A 28 6.83 -0.67 -12.19
CA GLN A 28 6.40 -1.67 -13.17
C GLN A 28 6.62 -3.10 -12.69
N ASP A 29 7.46 -3.31 -11.66
CA ASP A 29 7.68 -4.61 -11.04
C ASP A 29 6.47 -5.08 -10.20
N TYR A 30 5.43 -4.23 -10.11
CA TYR A 30 4.28 -4.47 -9.28
C TYR A 30 2.98 -4.51 -10.08
N CYS A 31 2.09 -5.44 -9.69
CA CYS A 31 0.74 -5.57 -10.24
C CYS A 31 -0.29 -5.10 -9.20
N PRO A 32 -1.09 -4.06 -9.47
CA PRO A 32 -2.12 -3.59 -8.54
C PRO A 32 -3.14 -4.69 -8.22
N TYR A 33 -3.41 -4.90 -6.94
CA TYR A 33 -4.40 -5.89 -6.49
C TYR A 33 -5.78 -5.25 -6.29
N CYS A 34 -5.83 -4.15 -5.55
CA CYS A 34 -6.97 -3.25 -5.41
C CYS A 34 -6.47 -1.81 -5.18
N ILE A 35 -7.27 -0.83 -5.56
CA ILE A 35 -7.05 0.60 -5.27
C ILE A 35 -8.30 1.10 -4.57
N PHE A 36 -8.16 1.80 -3.46
CA PHE A 36 -9.29 2.36 -2.73
C PHE A 36 -8.94 3.69 -2.08
N ASN A 37 -9.96 4.53 -1.90
CA ASN A 37 -9.90 5.78 -1.16
C ASN A 37 -11.19 5.91 -0.31
N GLU A 38 -11.45 7.09 0.24
CA GLU A 38 -12.64 7.34 1.07
C GLU A 38 -13.97 7.29 0.30
N SER A 39 -13.95 7.42 -1.02
CA SER A 39 -15.13 7.52 -1.89
C SER A 39 -15.26 6.34 -2.87
N GLU A 40 -14.17 5.67 -3.22
CA GLU A 40 -14.11 4.73 -4.34
C GLU A 40 -13.27 3.50 -4.02
N VAL A 41 -13.66 2.36 -4.60
CA VAL A 41 -12.95 1.09 -4.56
C VAL A 41 -12.89 0.51 -5.97
N ILE A 42 -11.69 0.11 -6.39
CA ILE A 42 -11.40 -0.59 -7.64
C ILE A 42 -10.69 -1.89 -7.30
N GLU A 43 -11.36 -3.02 -7.54
CA GLU A 43 -10.76 -4.35 -7.40
C GLU A 43 -10.34 -4.87 -8.77
N PHE A 44 -9.05 -5.21 -8.94
CA PHE A 44 -8.55 -5.83 -10.17
C PHE A 44 -8.72 -7.35 -10.14
N TRP A 45 -8.99 -7.91 -8.97
CA TRP A 45 -9.26 -9.33 -8.72
C TRP A 45 -10.46 -9.45 -7.79
N LEU A 46 -11.29 -10.47 -8.01
CA LEU A 46 -12.52 -10.67 -7.23
C LEU A 46 -12.21 -10.85 -5.74
N GLY A 47 -12.71 -9.95 -4.89
CA GLY A 47 -12.51 -10.02 -3.44
C GLY A 47 -11.13 -9.56 -2.95
N ALA A 48 -10.34 -8.91 -3.82
CA ALA A 48 -9.01 -8.41 -3.49
C ALA A 48 -8.98 -7.52 -2.25
N LEU A 49 -9.97 -6.63 -2.09
CA LEU A 49 -10.05 -5.74 -0.95
C LEU A 49 -10.28 -6.53 0.34
N GLY A 50 -11.20 -7.49 0.31
CA GLY A 50 -11.49 -8.36 1.44
C GLY A 50 -10.24 -9.11 1.90
N GLU A 51 -9.54 -9.75 0.97
CA GLU A 51 -8.29 -10.45 1.26
C GLU A 51 -7.23 -9.54 1.88
N VAL A 52 -7.09 -8.29 1.42
CA VAL A 52 -6.13 -7.33 1.97
C VAL A 52 -6.44 -7.02 3.44
N PHE A 53 -7.70 -6.82 3.80
CA PHE A 53 -8.10 -6.53 5.19
C PHE A 53 -8.10 -7.77 6.10
N GLU A 54 -8.29 -8.96 5.54
CA GLU A 54 -8.19 -10.23 6.30
C GLU A 54 -6.77 -10.55 6.77
N LEU A 55 -5.75 -9.94 6.17
CA LEU A 55 -4.34 -10.12 6.58
C LEU A 55 -4.03 -9.57 7.98
N ALA A 56 -5.00 -8.95 8.67
CA ALA A 56 -4.92 -8.48 10.06
C ALA A 56 -3.65 -7.63 10.34
N ARG A 57 -3.32 -6.77 9.38
CA ARG A 57 -2.12 -5.93 9.41
C ARG A 57 -2.29 -4.75 10.36
N ASP A 58 -1.19 -4.35 10.98
CA ASP A 58 -1.13 -3.10 11.73
C ASP A 58 -1.03 -1.92 10.76
N GLU A 59 -2.18 -1.48 10.27
CA GLU A 59 -2.30 -0.36 9.34
C GLU A 59 -1.83 0.96 9.95
N ALA A 60 -1.90 1.13 11.28
CA ALA A 60 -1.43 2.33 11.95
C ALA A 60 0.11 2.41 11.92
N THR A 61 0.80 1.32 12.26
CA THR A 61 2.26 1.23 12.15
C THR A 61 2.70 1.46 10.70
N LYS A 62 1.98 0.90 9.72
CA LYS A 62 2.26 1.15 8.31
C LYS A 62 2.14 2.63 7.93
N LEU A 63 1.05 3.29 8.31
CA LEU A 63 0.84 4.71 8.00
C LEU A 63 1.94 5.58 8.60
N ASN A 64 2.37 5.28 9.84
CA ASN A 64 3.47 6.00 10.49
C ASN A 64 4.79 5.82 9.72
N LEU A 65 5.13 4.58 9.33
CA LEU A 65 6.33 4.32 8.53
C LEU A 65 6.30 5.05 7.18
N ILE A 66 5.14 5.09 6.53
CA ILE A 66 4.96 5.81 5.26
C ILE A 66 5.15 7.32 5.47
N ALA A 67 4.60 7.88 6.55
CA ALA A 67 4.79 9.30 6.88
C ALA A 67 6.28 9.63 7.13
N GLU A 68 7.02 8.76 7.83
CA GLU A 68 8.46 8.92 8.04
C GLU A 68 9.24 8.93 6.71
N ALA A 69 8.85 8.08 5.75
CA ALA A 69 9.51 7.98 4.45
C ALA A 69 9.30 9.21 3.54
N VAL A 70 8.30 10.03 3.82
CA VAL A 70 7.92 11.21 3.01
C VAL A 70 8.55 12.51 3.53
N VAL A 71 8.86 12.59 4.83
CA VAL A 71 9.35 13.81 5.47
C VAL A 71 10.87 14.06 5.25
N CYS A 72 11.55 13.16 4.52
CA CYS A 72 12.99 13.27 4.21
C CYS A 72 13.30 14.02 2.91
#